data_AF-A0A553EL99-F1
#
_entry.id   AF-A0A553EL99-F1
#
_cell.length_a   1.000
_cell.length_b   1.000
_cell.length_c   1.000
_cell.angle_alpha   90.00
_cell.angle_beta   90.00
_cell.angle_gamma   90.00
#
_symmetry.space_group_name_H-M   'P 1'
#
loop_
_entity.id
_entity.type
_entity.pdbx_description
1 polymer ?
#
loop_
_entity_poly.entity_id
_entity_poly.type
_entity_poly.pdbx_seq_one_letter_code
_entity_poly.pdbx_strand_id
1 'polypeptide(L)'
;MKPLSLPKGIGMNSIAEIKTILHHYIAETDDVQVLSKLEQYVKKLLSKEDKIIAYTAQGQPLNQAAYKREIDDAIAEVDRGEIISQEEMEKDL
;
A
#
# COMPACT_ATOMS: atom_id res chain seq x y z
N MET A 1 -42.98 11.28 10.75
CA MET A 1 -41.72 10.55 10.51
C MET A 1 -41.75 10.04 9.07
N LYS A 2 -40.84 10.49 8.20
CA LYS A 2 -40.69 9.94 6.85
C LYS A 2 -39.81 8.69 6.93
N PRO A 3 -40.15 7.59 6.27
CA PRO A 3 -39.27 6.43 6.20
C PRO A 3 -38.07 6.74 5.29
N LEU A 4 -36.87 6.47 5.80
CA LEU A 4 -35.64 6.54 5.04
C LEU A 4 -35.61 5.36 4.06
N SER A 5 -35.91 5.62 2.79
CA SER A 5 -35.76 4.64 1.73
C SER A 5 -34.28 4.50 1.37
N LEU A 6 -33.71 3.32 1.61
CA LEU A 6 -32.38 2.96 1.13
C LEU A 6 -32.44 2.78 -0.40
N PRO A 7 -31.58 3.46 -1.18
CA PRO A 7 -31.54 3.26 -2.61
C PRO A 7 -30.95 1.88 -2.94
N LYS A 8 -31.69 1.17 -3.79
CA LYS A 8 -31.27 -0.06 -4.47
C LYS A 8 -30.08 0.25 -5.38
N GLY A 9 -29.03 -0.55 -5.26
CA GLY A 9 -27.94 -0.62 -6.22
C GLY A 9 -26.64 -0.98 -5.54
N ILE A 10 -26.02 -2.08 -5.95
CA ILE A 10 -24.59 -2.33 -5.70
C ILE A 10 -23.84 -1.34 -6.62
N GLY A 11 -23.88 -0.06 -6.25
CA GLY A 11 -23.11 1.00 -6.86
C GLY A 11 -21.82 1.17 -6.07
N MET A 12 -20.71 1.41 -6.75
CA MET A 12 -19.47 1.83 -6.10
C MET A 12 -19.78 3.06 -5.23
N ASN A 13 -19.89 2.87 -3.92
CA ASN A 13 -20.04 3.99 -2.99
C ASN A 13 -18.87 4.95 -3.24
N SER A 14 -19.17 6.24 -3.42
CA SER A 14 -18.14 7.26 -3.54
C SER A 14 -17.28 7.26 -2.28
N ILE A 15 -16.03 7.72 -2.40
CA ILE A 15 -15.11 7.82 -1.25
C ILE A 15 -15.75 8.63 -0.10
N ALA A 16 -16.55 9.65 -0.43
CA ALA A 16 -17.25 10.47 0.55
C ALA A 16 -18.34 9.68 1.30
N GLU A 17 -19.13 8.88 0.60
CA GLU A 17 -20.17 8.03 1.20
C GLU A 17 -19.56 6.96 2.09
N ILE A 18 -18.49 6.28 1.65
CA ILE A 18 -17.78 5.29 2.46
C ILE A 18 -17.27 5.91 3.76
N LYS A 19 -16.63 7.09 3.69
CA LYS A 19 -16.15 7.80 4.89
C LYS A 19 -17.28 8.15 5.84
N THR A 20 -18.40 8.63 5.31
CA THR A 20 -19.58 9.01 6.11
C THR A 20 -20.13 7.80 6.86
N ILE A 21 -20.29 6.67 6.16
CA ILE A 21 -20.79 5.42 6.74
C ILE A 21 -19.84 4.89 7.83
N LEU A 22 -18.53 4.88 7.57
CA LEU A 22 -17.54 4.44 8.54
C LEU A 22 -17.50 5.32 9.79
N HIS A 23 -17.55 6.65 9.62
CA HIS A 23 -17.63 7.57 10.76
C HIS A 23 -18.89 7.35 11.59
N HIS A 24 -20.03 7.09 10.95
CA HIS A 24 -21.26 6.78 11.67
C HIS A 24 -21.11 5.50 12.50
N TYR A 25 -20.59 4.41 11.92
CA TYR A 25 -20.39 3.18 12.68
C TYR A 25 -19.41 3.34 13.84
N ILE A 26 -18.33 4.11 13.66
CA ILE A 26 -17.38 4.41 14.73
C ILE A 26 -18.06 5.22 15.85
N ALA A 27 -18.88 6.21 15.49
CA ALA A 27 -19.56 7.09 16.45
C ALA A 27 -20.64 6.35 17.27
N GLU A 28 -21.33 5.38 16.67
CA GLU A 28 -22.38 4.59 17.35
C GLU A 28 -21.83 3.37 18.12
N THR A 29 -20.53 3.11 18.07
CA THR A 29 -19.92 1.95 18.74
C THR A 29 -19.16 2.39 19.99
N ASP A 30 -19.68 2.03 21.16
CA ASP A 30 -18.99 2.25 22.44
C ASP A 30 -18.13 1.05 22.88
N ASP A 31 -18.21 -0.09 22.17
CA ASP A 31 -17.44 -1.28 22.48
C ASP A 31 -15.95 -1.12 22.08
N VAL A 32 -15.10 -0.97 23.11
CA VAL A 32 -13.64 -0.84 22.98
C VAL A 32 -13.01 -2.01 22.23
N GLN A 33 -13.51 -3.24 22.39
CA GLN A 33 -12.94 -4.41 21.70
C GLN A 33 -13.21 -4.36 20.20
N VAL A 34 -14.40 -3.89 19.81
CA VAL A 34 -14.76 -3.72 18.40
C VAL A 34 -13.93 -2.61 17.76
N LEU A 35 -13.84 -1.44 18.42
CA LEU A 35 -13.03 -0.32 17.94
C LEU A 35 -11.54 -0.68 17.86
N SER A 36 -11.01 -1.41 18.84
CA SER A 36 -9.61 -1.86 18.86
C SER A 36 -9.29 -2.79 17.69
N LYS A 37 -10.20 -3.72 17.35
CA LYS A 37 -10.03 -4.62 16.20
C LYS A 37 -10.06 -3.85 14.88
N LEU A 38 -10.98 -2.88 14.74
CA LEU A 38 -11.06 -2.03 13.56
C LEU A 38 -9.79 -1.19 13.39
N GLU A 39 -9.30 -0.59 14.48
CA GLU A 39 -8.06 0.18 14.50
C GLU A 39 -6.87 -0.68 14.05
N GLN A 40 -6.70 -1.89 14.60
CA GLN A 40 -5.63 -2.81 14.22
C GLN A 40 -5.73 -3.24 12.75
N TYR A 41 -6.93 -3.52 12.26
CA TYR A 41 -7.16 -3.90 10.87
C TYR A 41 -6.79 -2.77 9.91
N VAL A 42 -7.26 -1.55 10.17
CA VAL A 42 -6.92 -0.37 9.37
C VAL A 42 -5.42 -0.06 9.45
N LYS A 43 -4.83 -0.13 10.65
CA LYS A 43 -3.38 0.02 10.83
C LYS A 43 -2.62 -0.99 9.98
N LYS A 44 -3.00 -2.26 9.97
CA LYS A 44 -2.38 -3.31 9.14
C LYS A 44 -2.45 -3.01 7.64
N LEU A 45 -3.61 -2.54 7.17
CA LEU A 45 -3.79 -2.18 5.76
C LEU A 45 -2.98 -0.93 5.36
N LEU A 46 -2.77 0.00 6.29
CA LEU A 46 -2.02 1.23 6.06
C LEU A 46 -0.52 1.09 6.33
N SER A 47 -0.12 0.13 7.16
CA SER A 47 1.27 -0.25 7.43
C SER A 47 1.83 -1.10 6.28
N LYS A 48 1.97 -0.47 5.12
CA LYS A 48 3.07 -0.62 4.15
C LYS A 48 3.91 -1.92 4.20
N GLU A 49 3.41 -3.00 3.62
CA GLU A 49 4.28 -3.94 2.92
C GLU A 49 4.02 -3.97 1.41
N ASP A 50 2.80 -3.66 0.95
CA ASP A 50 2.43 -3.76 -0.48
C ASP A 50 2.15 -2.43 -1.18
N LYS A 51 2.52 -1.29 -0.58
CA LYS A 51 2.41 -0.02 -1.31
C LYS A 51 3.47 0.00 -2.41
N ILE A 52 3.02 -0.06 -3.66
CA ILE A 52 3.88 0.11 -4.83
C ILE A 52 4.42 1.54 -4.82
N ILE A 53 5.75 1.67 -4.84
CA ILE A 53 6.46 2.95 -4.82
C ILE A 53 7.23 3.23 -6.12
N ALA A 54 7.54 2.19 -6.91
CA ALA A 54 8.27 2.31 -8.17
C ALA A 54 7.92 1.14 -9.11
N TYR A 55 8.46 1.19 -10.34
CA TYR A 55 8.41 0.09 -11.30
C TYR A 55 9.84 -0.21 -11.80
N THR A 56 10.16 -1.47 -12.04
CA THR A 56 11.42 -1.89 -12.66
C THR A 56 11.47 -1.48 -14.14
N ALA A 57 12.64 -1.57 -14.77
CA ALA A 57 12.80 -1.34 -16.21
C ALA A 57 11.95 -2.29 -17.08
N GLN A 58 11.55 -3.45 -16.54
CA GLN A 58 10.66 -4.43 -17.16
C GLN A 58 9.18 -4.19 -16.82
N GLY A 59 8.86 -3.10 -16.13
CA GLY A 59 7.50 -2.71 -15.76
C GLY A 59 6.92 -3.49 -14.56
N GLN A 60 7.75 -4.16 -13.76
CA GLN A 60 7.29 -4.89 -12.59
C GLN A 60 7.13 -3.94 -11.39
N PRO A 61 6.03 -4.02 -10.63
CA PRO A 61 5.80 -3.12 -9.51
C PRO A 61 6.73 -3.44 -8.33
N LEU A 62 7.38 -2.41 -7.77
CA LEU A 62 8.24 -2.49 -6.59
C LEU A 62 7.55 -1.87 -5.38
N ASN A 63 7.42 -2.64 -4.31
CA ASN A 63 7.03 -2.13 -3.01
C ASN A 63 8.25 -1.60 -2.23
N GLN A 64 8.01 -0.92 -1.11
CA GLN A 64 9.09 -0.31 -0.32
C GLN A 64 10.13 -1.33 0.17
N ALA A 65 9.70 -2.55 0.52
CA ALA A 65 10.59 -3.61 0.98
C ALA A 65 11.49 -4.12 -0.16
N ALA A 66 10.91 -4.39 -1.34
CA ALA A 66 11.63 -4.84 -2.51
C ALA A 66 12.64 -3.80 -3.00
N TYR A 67 12.24 -2.53 -3.08
CA TYR A 67 13.13 -1.43 -3.47
C TYR A 67 14.31 -1.27 -2.50
N LYS A 68 14.07 -1.38 -1.19
CA LYS A 68 15.14 -1.34 -0.20
C LYS A 68 16.13 -2.50 -0.40
N ARG A 69 15.62 -3.70 -0.70
CA ARG A 69 16.45 -4.87 -0.97
C ARG A 69 17.36 -4.67 -2.19
N GLU A 70 16.85 -4.11 -3.28
CA GLU A 70 17.67 -3.80 -4.48
C GLU A 70 18.83 -2.85 -4.15
N ILE A 71 18.58 -1.83 -3.33
CA ILE A 71 19.64 -0.90 -2.88
C ILE A 71 20.67 -1.64 -2.02
N ASP A 72 20.22 -2.44 -1.06
CA ASP A 72 21.10 -3.17 -0.17
C ASP A 72 21.95 -4.20 -0.95
N ASP A 73 21.38 -4.85 -1.97
CA ASP A 73 22.08 -5.78 -2.87
C ASP A 73 23.14 -5.04 -3.71
N ALA A 74 22.80 -3.87 -4.28
CA ALA A 74 23.74 -3.05 -5.05
C ALA A 74 24.92 -2.53 -4.20
N ILE A 75 24.67 -2.13 -2.94
CA ILE A 75 25.74 -1.76 -2.01
C ILE A 75 26.66 -2.95 -1.76
N ALA A 76 26.09 -4.14 -1.57
CA ALA A 76 26.87 -5.34 -1.32
C ALA A 76 27.69 -5.79 -2.56
N GLU A 77 27.19 -5.58 -3.77
CA GLU A 77 27.95 -5.79 -5.02
C GLU A 77 29.16 -4.85 -5.11
N VAL A 78 28.97 -3.57 -4.77
CA VAL A 78 30.06 -2.59 -4.68
C VAL A 78 31.11 -3.02 -3.66
N ASP A 79 30.68 -3.45 -2.46
CA ASP A 79 31.59 -3.91 -1.41
C ASP A 79 32.38 -5.18 -1.80
N ARG A 80 31.79 -6.04 -2.65
CA ARG A 80 32.46 -7.23 -3.19
C ARG A 80 33.39 -6.94 -4.37
N GLY A 81 33.41 -5.70 -4.87
CA GLY A 81 34.16 -5.33 -6.07
C GLY A 81 33.54 -5.86 -7.37
N GLU A 82 32.28 -6.31 -7.32
CA GLU A 82 31.48 -6.75 -8.48
C GLU A 82 30.85 -5.52 -9.16
N ILE A 83 31.69 -4.53 -9.48
CA ILE A 83 31.29 -3.31 -10.17
C ILE A 83 31.55 -3.45 -11.66
N ILE A 84 30.55 -3.15 -12.48
CA ILE A 84 30.73 -2.99 -13.93
C ILE A 84 30.76 -1.50 -14.22
N SER A 85 31.83 -1.02 -14.84
CA SER A 85 31.87 0.35 -15.34
C SER A 85 30.94 0.48 -16.55
N GLN A 86 30.47 1.71 -16.80
CA GLN A 86 29.68 1.98 -18.00
C GLN A 86 30.43 1.59 -19.29
N GLU A 87 31.75 1.79 -19.30
CA GLU A 87 32.63 1.42 -20.42
C GLU A 87 32.74 -0.10 -20.61
N GLU A 88 32.62 -0.89 -19.55
CA GLU A 88 32.55 -2.36 -19.63
C GLU A 88 31.17 -2.83 -20.11
N MET A 89 30.10 -2.17 -19.66
CA MET A 89 28.73 -2.48 -20.08
C MET A 89 28.51 -2.25 -21.58
N GLU A 90 29.13 -1.21 -22.13
CA GLU A 90 29.07 -0.88 -23.56
C GLU A 90 29.87 -1.84 -24.46
N LYS A 91 30.81 -2.62 -23.90
CA LYS A 91 31.58 -3.63 -24.67
C LYS A 91 30.84 -4.95 -24.87
N ASP A 92 29.87 -5.25 -24.01
CA ASP A 92 29.11 -6.50 -24.00
C ASP A 92 27.74 -6.38 -24.70
N LEU A 93 27.43 -5.21 -25.27
CA LEU A 93 26.24 -4.90 -26.09
C LEU A 93 26.56 -4.90 -27.60
#